data_AF-A0A956K3I9-F1
#
_entry.id   AF-A0A956K3I9-F1
#
_cell.length_a   1.000
_cell.length_b   1.000
_cell.length_c   1.000
_cell.angle_alpha   90.00
_cell.angle_beta   90.00
_cell.angle_gamma   90.00
#
_symmetry.space_group_name_H-M   'P 1'
#
loop_
_entity.id
_entity.type
_entity.pdbx_description
1 polymer ?
#
loop_
_entity_poly.entity_id
_entity_poly.type
_entity_poly.pdbx_seq_one_letter_code
_entity_poly.pdbx_strand_id
1 'polypeptide(L)'
;MSEGTDSTYWIDGRVVEGGQPPPSRPWLRIVAVLLLLLGFDLLLGLGPDGEARERPPGPPGQDDARLEARRSLTKAKLEALDQVEGLDEGGLRLVMPGLYQQIVATTIQVAARVGIAVGLALEAVDELESSVAIGSFSRPVRDQMTETGVAMKRRHSSRIAKLVAEVEAQRLAWRHNHEFMSWLGFRRDDPRYPASDRRARLEAFKIVDRLLKSREVVGGLLGHPLAIALESHDRFMLSNRWRLDPAVPEHAVESYIWPLLSYQRAEVVLMELARYHYDALIAAGVDQSTRAQKHGELLELFVLQLANALEHVPENLGTGVL
;
A
#
# COMPACT_ATOMS: atom_id res chain seq x y z
N MET A 1 35.43 -2.38 38.70
CA MET A 1 34.50 -3.41 38.18
C MET A 1 33.46 -2.67 37.36
N SER A 2 33.56 -2.70 36.02
CA SER A 2 32.54 -2.14 35.13
C SER A 2 31.83 -3.30 34.43
N GLU A 3 30.55 -3.49 34.74
CA GLU A 3 29.67 -4.36 33.97
C GLU A 3 29.30 -3.63 32.67
N GLY A 4 29.90 -4.09 31.56
CA GLY A 4 29.43 -3.74 30.23
C GLY A 4 28.22 -4.60 29.91
N THR A 5 27.04 -3.99 29.83
CA THR A 5 25.84 -4.65 29.32
C THR A 5 25.93 -4.76 27.81
N ASP A 6 26.40 -5.92 27.33
CA ASP A 6 26.25 -6.32 25.93
C ASP A 6 24.75 -6.42 25.60
N SER A 7 24.23 -5.38 24.95
CA SER A 7 22.85 -5.34 24.49
C SER A 7 22.76 -5.94 23.10
N THR A 8 22.19 -7.13 23.01
CA THR A 8 21.85 -7.81 21.76
C THR A 8 20.53 -7.26 21.22
N TYR A 9 20.46 -6.95 19.93
CA TYR A 9 19.22 -6.54 19.28
C TYR A 9 19.05 -7.21 17.91
N TRP A 10 17.79 -7.36 17.51
CA TRP A 10 17.39 -8.05 16.29
C TRP A 10 17.11 -7.05 15.17
N ILE A 11 17.78 -7.19 14.03
CA ILE A 11 17.55 -6.40 12.81
C ILE A 11 17.46 -7.35 11.62
N ASP A 12 16.41 -7.22 10.80
CA ASP A 12 16.22 -7.96 9.53
C ASP A 12 16.44 -9.49 9.62
N GLY A 13 15.95 -10.11 10.70
CA GLY A 13 16.02 -11.56 10.88
C GLY A 13 17.42 -12.10 11.27
N ARG A 14 18.35 -11.24 11.69
CA ARG A 14 19.65 -11.63 12.24
C ARG A 14 19.88 -11.01 13.62
N VAL A 15 20.54 -11.78 14.49
CA VAL A 15 21.05 -11.29 15.78
C VAL A 15 22.31 -10.48 15.51
N VAL A 16 22.33 -9.22 15.91
CA VAL A 16 23.51 -8.36 15.80
C VAL A 16 23.99 -8.07 17.22
N GLU A 17 25.24 -8.44 17.50
CA GLU A 17 25.93 -8.10 18.73
C GLU A 17 26.71 -6.79 18.56
N GLY A 18 26.54 -5.87 19.52
CA GLY A 18 27.49 -4.78 19.78
C GLY A 18 27.72 -3.79 18.62
N GLY A 19 26.81 -2.83 18.47
CA GLY A 19 27.04 -1.63 17.66
C GLY A 19 26.09 -0.51 18.09
N GLN A 20 26.47 0.76 17.96
CA GLN A 20 25.48 1.82 18.03
C GLN A 20 24.47 1.64 16.88
N PRO A 21 23.16 1.85 17.10
CA PRO A 21 22.21 1.91 16.00
C PRO A 21 22.73 2.94 14.98
N PRO A 22 22.60 2.67 13.67
CA PRO A 22 23.00 3.63 12.66
C PRO A 22 22.32 4.97 12.97
N PRO A 23 23.02 6.11 12.79
CA PRO A 23 22.45 7.41 13.10
C PRO A 23 21.13 7.53 12.35
N SER A 24 20.01 7.50 13.10
CA SER A 24 18.72 7.85 12.56
C SER A 24 18.89 9.23 11.94
N ARG A 25 18.38 9.44 10.73
CA ARG A 25 18.30 10.76 10.11
C ARG A 25 16.93 11.33 10.51
N PRO A 26 16.75 11.88 11.73
CA PRO A 26 15.44 12.34 12.21
C PRO A 26 14.85 13.42 11.30
N TRP A 27 15.66 14.14 10.54
CA TRP A 27 15.19 15.11 9.56
C TRP A 27 14.46 14.45 8.38
N LEU A 28 14.82 13.22 7.97
CA LEU A 28 14.07 12.48 6.95
C LEU A 28 12.73 12.01 7.51
N ARG A 29 12.67 11.63 8.79
CA ARG A 29 11.40 11.37 9.50
C ARG A 29 10.52 12.62 9.47
N ILE A 30 11.08 13.76 9.86
CA ILE A 30 10.36 15.03 9.92
C ILE A 30 9.91 15.46 8.52
N VAL A 31 10.75 15.37 7.48
CA VAL A 31 10.36 15.77 6.12
C VAL A 31 9.35 14.80 5.51
N ALA A 32 9.51 13.49 5.68
CA ALA A 32 8.55 12.51 5.17
C ALA A 32 7.19 12.62 5.89
N VAL A 33 7.20 12.72 7.22
CA VAL A 33 6.00 12.97 8.02
C VAL A 33 5.38 14.31 7.65
N LEU A 34 6.16 15.39 7.53
CA LEU A 34 5.63 16.70 7.12
C LEU A 34 5.08 16.69 5.71
N LEU A 35 5.69 16.00 4.74
CA LEU A 35 5.16 15.91 3.37
C LEU A 35 3.88 15.06 3.30
N LEU A 36 3.81 13.98 4.08
CA LEU A 36 2.63 13.11 4.15
C LEU A 36 1.49 13.79 4.92
N LEU A 37 1.78 14.42 6.06
CA LEU A 37 0.82 15.19 6.86
C LEU A 37 0.38 16.48 6.17
N LEU A 38 1.27 17.20 5.48
CA LEU A 38 0.85 18.35 4.66
C LEU A 38 -0.05 17.91 3.49
N GLY A 39 0.11 16.70 2.97
CA GLY A 39 -0.85 16.12 2.04
C GLY A 39 -2.22 15.87 2.69
N PHE A 40 -2.21 15.30 3.88
CA PHE A 40 -3.39 14.99 4.69
C PHE A 40 -4.16 16.26 5.14
N ASP A 41 -3.47 17.26 5.68
CA ASP A 41 -4.06 18.52 6.16
C ASP A 41 -4.64 19.36 5.00
N LEU A 42 -4.01 19.34 3.81
CA LEU A 42 -4.52 20.02 2.61
C LEU A 42 -5.74 19.34 1.99
N LEU A 43 -5.92 18.02 2.16
CA LEU A 43 -7.08 17.29 1.63
C LEU A 43 -8.27 17.29 2.60
N LEU A 44 -8.04 17.28 3.91
CA LEU A 44 -9.11 17.32 4.90
C LEU A 44 -9.66 18.72 5.18
N GLY A 45 -8.96 19.78 4.76
CA GLY A 45 -9.36 21.16 5.08
C GLY A 45 -9.33 21.47 6.59
N LEU A 46 -8.65 20.63 7.37
CA LEU A 46 -8.57 20.74 8.83
C LEU A 46 -7.32 21.53 9.23
N GLY A 47 -7.45 22.86 9.26
CA GLY A 47 -6.58 23.68 10.09
C GLY A 47 -7.06 23.65 11.55
N PRO A 48 -6.17 23.58 12.57
CA PRO A 48 -6.59 23.62 13.98
C PRO A 48 -7.26 24.94 14.37
N ASP A 49 -6.97 26.01 13.63
CA ASP A 49 -7.62 27.31 13.74
C ASP A 49 -7.74 27.84 12.31
N GLY A 50 -8.90 28.38 11.94
CA GLY A 50 -9.19 28.92 10.61
C GLY A 50 -8.41 30.19 10.23
N GLU A 51 -7.12 30.25 10.53
CA GLU A 51 -6.21 31.31 10.13
C GLU A 51 -5.05 30.74 9.31
N ALA A 52 -4.94 31.22 8.07
CA ALA A 52 -3.84 30.93 7.16
C ALA A 52 -2.51 31.39 7.78
N ARG A 53 -1.76 30.45 8.37
CA ARG A 53 -0.36 30.72 8.72
C ARG A 53 0.48 30.72 7.45
N GLU A 54 0.97 31.91 7.10
CA GLU A 54 1.98 32.10 6.07
C GLU A 54 3.19 31.18 6.33
N ARG A 55 3.50 30.35 5.32
CA ARG A 55 4.73 29.56 5.29
C ARG A 55 5.94 30.46 5.04
N PRO A 56 7.12 30.13 5.60
CA PRO A 56 8.37 30.59 5.02
C PRO A 56 8.51 29.99 3.60
N PRO A 57 8.86 30.80 2.57
CA PRO A 57 8.79 30.34 1.19
C PRO A 57 9.93 29.34 0.90
N GLY A 58 9.54 28.11 0.57
CA GLY A 58 10.34 27.26 -0.32
C GLY A 58 10.35 27.85 -1.73
N PRO A 59 11.23 27.39 -2.64
CA PRO A 59 11.31 27.91 -3.99
C PRO A 59 9.92 27.82 -4.69
N PRO A 60 9.36 28.95 -5.16
CA PRO A 60 8.00 28.99 -5.69
C PRO A 60 7.87 28.09 -6.93
N GLY A 61 6.82 27.25 -6.95
CA GLY A 61 6.42 26.44 -8.11
C GLY A 61 6.73 24.93 -8.05
N GLN A 62 7.60 24.45 -7.16
CA GLN A 62 7.88 22.99 -7.06
C GLN A 62 6.83 22.22 -6.27
N ASP A 63 6.29 22.81 -5.20
CA ASP A 63 5.28 22.16 -4.37
C ASP A 63 3.92 22.09 -5.06
N ASP A 64 3.56 23.13 -5.83
CA ASP A 64 2.34 23.17 -6.64
C ASP A 64 2.35 22.08 -7.72
N ALA A 65 3.47 21.93 -8.43
CA ALA A 65 3.63 20.89 -9.46
C ALA A 65 3.60 19.45 -8.89
N ARG A 66 4.05 19.26 -7.64
CA ARG A 66 3.97 17.97 -6.93
C ARG A 66 2.53 17.64 -6.55
N LEU A 67 1.82 18.60 -5.98
CA LEU A 67 0.40 18.47 -5.64
C LEU A 67 -0.45 18.23 -6.88
N GLU A 68 -0.16 18.93 -7.98
CA GLU A 68 -0.83 18.75 -9.27
C GLU A 68 -0.61 17.35 -9.85
N ALA A 69 0.62 16.81 -9.79
CA ALA A 69 0.91 15.46 -10.25
C ALA A 69 0.17 14.37 -9.43
N ARG A 70 0.07 14.54 -8.11
CA ARG A 70 -0.69 13.63 -7.23
C ARG A 70 -2.19 13.68 -7.53
N ARG A 71 -2.77 14.88 -7.61
CA ARG A 71 -4.18 15.06 -8.00
C ARG A 71 -4.46 14.46 -9.37
N SER A 72 -3.53 14.60 -10.30
CA SER A 72 -3.64 14.01 -11.65
C SER A 72 -3.63 12.48 -11.61
N LEU A 73 -2.87 11.85 -10.69
CA LEU A 73 -2.87 10.40 -10.53
C LEU A 73 -4.22 9.86 -10.03
N THR A 74 -4.76 10.47 -8.97
CA THR A 74 -6.09 10.10 -8.44
C THR A 74 -7.18 10.31 -9.50
N LYS A 75 -7.11 11.44 -10.23
CA LYS A 75 -8.04 11.73 -11.34
C LYS A 75 -7.93 10.68 -12.46
N ALA A 76 -6.71 10.30 -12.86
CA ALA A 76 -6.52 9.29 -13.89
C ALA A 76 -7.09 7.93 -13.48
N LYS A 77 -6.99 7.53 -12.20
CA LYS A 77 -7.61 6.29 -11.70
C LYS A 77 -9.13 6.38 -11.69
N LEU A 78 -9.71 7.52 -11.30
CA LEU A 78 -11.15 7.77 -11.34
C LEU A 78 -11.69 7.73 -12.77
N GLU A 79 -11.05 8.45 -13.70
CA GLU A 79 -11.42 8.45 -15.12
C GLU A 79 -11.29 7.04 -15.72
N ALA A 80 -10.26 6.28 -15.33
CA ALA A 80 -10.10 4.90 -15.77
C ALA A 80 -11.20 3.98 -15.21
N LEU A 81 -11.69 4.21 -13.98
CA LEU A 81 -12.82 3.46 -13.42
C LEU A 81 -14.14 3.78 -14.14
N ASP A 82 -14.37 5.06 -14.43
CA ASP A 82 -15.55 5.52 -15.17
C ASP A 82 -15.58 4.98 -16.60
N GLN A 83 -14.45 5.04 -17.31
CA GLN A 83 -14.34 4.57 -18.70
C GLN A 83 -14.55 3.06 -18.87
N VAL A 84 -14.34 2.27 -17.81
CA VAL A 84 -14.46 0.82 -17.87
C VAL A 84 -15.80 0.32 -17.37
N GLU A 85 -16.58 1.20 -16.75
CA GLU A 85 -17.92 0.89 -16.29
C GLU A 85 -18.82 0.56 -17.48
N GLY A 86 -19.50 -0.59 -17.40
CA GLY A 86 -20.42 -1.05 -18.45
C GLY A 86 -19.76 -1.60 -19.72
N LEU A 87 -18.42 -1.65 -19.81
CA LEU A 87 -17.74 -2.30 -20.94
C LEU A 87 -17.76 -3.83 -20.80
N ASP A 88 -17.89 -4.51 -21.94
CA ASP A 88 -17.71 -5.96 -22.03
C ASP A 88 -16.22 -6.34 -22.08
N GLU A 89 -15.92 -7.64 -22.05
CA GLU A 89 -14.53 -8.12 -22.05
C GLU A 89 -13.74 -7.66 -23.29
N GLY A 90 -14.41 -7.55 -24.44
CA GLY A 90 -13.82 -7.07 -25.68
C GLY A 90 -13.43 -5.59 -25.61
N GLY A 91 -14.33 -4.74 -25.10
CA GLY A 91 -14.08 -3.32 -24.87
C GLY A 91 -12.97 -3.09 -23.86
N LEU A 92 -12.98 -3.83 -22.75
CA LEU A 92 -11.93 -3.75 -21.72
C LEU A 92 -10.54 -4.06 -22.30
N ARG A 93 -10.41 -5.11 -23.12
CA ARG A 93 -9.13 -5.48 -23.75
C ARG A 93 -8.55 -4.38 -24.63
N LEU A 94 -9.40 -3.51 -25.20
CA LEU A 94 -8.96 -2.41 -26.06
C LEU A 94 -8.46 -1.20 -25.24
N VAL A 95 -9.14 -0.85 -24.15
CA VAL A 95 -8.88 0.40 -23.41
C VAL A 95 -7.93 0.21 -22.22
N MET A 96 -8.00 -0.92 -21.53
CA MET A 96 -7.28 -1.13 -20.28
C MET A 96 -5.75 -1.02 -20.37
N PRO A 97 -5.09 -1.53 -21.44
CA PRO A 97 -3.65 -1.38 -21.57
C PRO A 97 -3.19 0.08 -21.62
N GLY A 98 -3.98 0.95 -22.27
CA GLY A 98 -3.69 2.38 -22.38
C GLY A 98 -3.89 3.10 -21.04
N LEU A 99 -5.03 2.86 -20.39
CA LEU A 99 -5.35 3.45 -19.09
C LEU A 99 -4.33 3.05 -18.01
N TYR A 100 -3.96 1.77 -17.96
CA TYR A 100 -2.95 1.30 -17.02
C TYR A 100 -1.57 1.89 -17.31
N GLN A 101 -1.17 2.00 -18.58
CA GLN A 101 0.08 2.69 -18.95
C GLN A 101 0.10 4.14 -18.48
N GLN A 102 -1.01 4.87 -18.61
CA GLN A 102 -1.12 6.25 -18.15
C GLN A 102 -1.02 6.36 -16.62
N ILE A 103 -1.66 5.46 -15.88
CA ILE A 103 -1.56 5.42 -14.41
C ILE A 103 -0.10 5.20 -14.00
N VAL A 104 0.56 4.16 -14.51
CA VAL A 104 1.95 3.87 -14.16
C VAL A 104 2.90 4.98 -14.61
N ALA A 105 2.67 5.58 -15.78
CA ALA A 105 3.46 6.72 -16.25
C ALA A 105 3.35 7.93 -15.30
N THR A 106 2.15 8.20 -14.79
CA THR A 106 1.94 9.27 -13.79
C THR A 106 2.66 8.93 -12.47
N THR A 107 2.59 7.69 -11.99
CA THR A 107 3.39 7.25 -10.83
C THR A 107 4.89 7.44 -11.04
N ILE A 108 5.41 7.10 -12.24
CA ILE A 108 6.82 7.33 -12.59
C ILE A 108 7.18 8.82 -12.50
N GLN A 109 6.31 9.71 -12.98
CA GLN A 109 6.54 11.16 -12.92
C GLN A 109 6.53 11.69 -11.49
N VAL A 110 5.66 11.16 -10.62
CA VAL A 110 5.68 11.50 -9.18
C VAL A 110 6.99 11.01 -8.57
N ALA A 111 7.32 9.73 -8.73
CA ALA A 111 8.54 9.10 -8.22
C ALA A 111 9.82 9.80 -8.69
N ALA A 112 9.86 10.28 -9.94
CA ALA A 112 11.01 11.02 -10.46
C ALA A 112 11.26 12.34 -9.71
N ARG A 113 10.20 12.99 -9.21
CA ARG A 113 10.27 14.29 -8.51
C ARG A 113 10.58 14.18 -7.02
N VAL A 114 10.11 13.11 -6.36
CA VAL A 114 10.18 12.97 -4.89
C VAL A 114 10.99 11.77 -4.40
N GLY A 115 11.43 10.90 -5.32
CA GLY A 115 12.07 9.62 -5.01
C GLY A 115 11.06 8.47 -5.14
N ILE A 116 11.56 7.28 -5.46
CA ILE A 116 10.72 6.11 -5.74
C ILE A 116 9.92 5.70 -4.49
N ALA A 117 10.59 5.60 -3.35
CA ALA A 117 9.96 5.15 -2.12
C ALA A 117 8.88 6.12 -1.63
N VAL A 118 9.19 7.42 -1.67
CA VAL A 118 8.25 8.48 -1.28
C VAL A 118 7.09 8.57 -2.26
N GLY A 119 7.35 8.46 -3.57
CA GLY A 119 6.30 8.48 -4.58
C GLY A 119 5.28 7.35 -4.43
N LEU A 120 5.76 6.13 -4.17
CA LEU A 120 4.90 4.96 -3.91
C LEU A 120 4.12 5.09 -2.59
N ALA A 121 4.75 5.63 -1.54
CA ALA A 121 4.07 5.88 -0.27
C ALA A 121 2.96 6.94 -0.42
N LEU A 122 3.22 8.03 -1.15
CA LEU A 122 2.22 9.06 -1.45
C LEU A 122 1.07 8.50 -2.28
N GLU A 123 1.37 7.68 -3.28
CA GLU A 123 0.32 6.99 -4.04
C GLU A 123 -0.56 6.14 -3.13
N ALA A 124 0.01 5.36 -2.21
CA ALA A 124 -0.77 4.54 -1.30
C ALA A 124 -1.63 5.38 -0.33
N VAL A 125 -1.13 6.53 0.12
CA VAL A 125 -1.92 7.49 0.91
C VAL A 125 -3.09 8.03 0.08
N ASP A 126 -2.83 8.46 -1.16
CA ASP A 126 -3.85 8.99 -2.07
C ASP A 126 -4.92 7.93 -2.40
N GLU A 127 -4.51 6.66 -2.57
CA GLU A 127 -5.42 5.53 -2.79
C GLU A 127 -6.33 5.31 -1.59
N LEU A 128 -5.78 5.27 -0.38
CA LEU A 128 -6.54 5.08 0.85
C LEU A 128 -7.52 6.23 1.06
N GLU A 129 -7.04 7.47 0.94
CA GLU A 129 -7.83 8.68 1.15
C GLU A 129 -9.02 8.78 0.18
N SER A 130 -8.76 8.59 -1.12
CA SER A 130 -9.80 8.68 -2.15
C SER A 130 -10.68 7.44 -2.24
N SER A 131 -10.31 6.35 -1.56
CA SER A 131 -10.90 5.01 -1.77
C SER A 131 -10.81 4.51 -3.23
N VAL A 132 -9.88 5.05 -4.02
CA VAL A 132 -9.69 4.75 -5.44
C VAL A 132 -8.33 4.12 -5.66
N ALA A 133 -8.32 2.82 -5.93
CA ALA A 133 -7.10 2.06 -6.17
C ALA A 133 -7.23 1.15 -7.39
N ILE A 134 -6.11 0.62 -7.86
CA ILE A 134 -6.13 -0.46 -8.87
C ILE A 134 -6.85 -1.72 -8.32
N GLY A 135 -6.93 -1.87 -6.99
CA GLY A 135 -7.73 -2.89 -6.32
C GLY A 135 -9.24 -2.78 -6.56
N SER A 136 -9.74 -1.62 -7.02
CA SER A 136 -11.17 -1.39 -7.26
C SER A 136 -11.68 -2.03 -8.56
N PHE A 137 -10.80 -2.27 -9.54
CA PHE A 137 -11.16 -2.92 -10.80
C PHE A 137 -11.59 -4.38 -10.60
N SER A 138 -12.26 -4.98 -11.58
CA SER A 138 -12.58 -6.42 -11.51
C SER A 138 -11.33 -7.28 -11.76
N ARG A 139 -11.38 -8.55 -11.35
CA ARG A 139 -10.27 -9.50 -11.57
C ARG A 139 -9.90 -9.64 -13.06
N PRO A 140 -10.84 -9.84 -14.02
CA PRO A 140 -10.48 -9.92 -15.44
C PRO A 140 -9.75 -8.67 -15.95
N VAL A 141 -10.10 -7.49 -15.44
CA VAL A 141 -9.42 -6.24 -15.79
C VAL A 141 -7.99 -6.20 -15.25
N ARG A 142 -7.78 -6.61 -13.98
CA ARG A 142 -6.43 -6.69 -13.40
C ARG A 142 -5.52 -7.72 -14.10
N ASP A 143 -6.09 -8.81 -14.62
CA ASP A 143 -5.33 -9.81 -15.39
C ASP A 143 -4.73 -9.16 -16.67
N GLN A 144 -5.51 -8.33 -17.37
CA GLN A 144 -5.03 -7.55 -18.54
C GLN A 144 -3.98 -6.49 -18.16
N MET A 145 -4.16 -5.83 -17.01
CA MET A 145 -3.16 -4.89 -16.49
C MET A 145 -1.82 -5.58 -16.21
N THR A 146 -1.87 -6.82 -15.70
CA THR A 146 -0.67 -7.62 -15.38
C THR A 146 0.16 -7.89 -16.63
N GLU A 147 -0.48 -8.31 -17.72
CA GLU A 147 0.18 -8.50 -19.02
C GLU A 147 0.85 -7.21 -19.51
N THR A 148 0.14 -6.09 -19.35
CA THR A 148 0.65 -4.77 -19.71
C THR A 148 1.85 -4.38 -18.86
N GLY A 149 1.81 -4.59 -17.54
CA GLY A 149 2.91 -4.29 -16.62
C GLY A 149 4.18 -5.06 -16.95
N VAL A 150 4.05 -6.35 -17.26
CA VAL A 150 5.18 -7.19 -17.72
C VAL A 150 5.78 -6.63 -19.02
N ALA A 151 4.95 -6.17 -19.95
CA ALA A 151 5.42 -5.57 -21.20
C ALA A 151 6.08 -4.19 -20.98
N MET A 152 5.60 -3.38 -20.02
CA MET A 152 6.16 -2.06 -19.71
C MET A 152 7.60 -2.16 -19.17
N LYS A 153 7.88 -3.11 -18.27
CA LYS A 153 9.22 -3.35 -17.71
C LYS A 153 10.30 -3.44 -18.79
N ARG A 154 9.99 -4.09 -19.91
CA ARG A 154 10.94 -4.33 -21.02
C ARG A 154 11.17 -3.11 -21.92
N ARG A 155 10.23 -2.15 -21.93
CA ARG A 155 10.21 -1.01 -22.86
C ARG A 155 10.90 0.23 -22.33
N HIS A 156 10.95 0.43 -21.01
CA HIS A 156 11.54 1.63 -20.43
C HIS A 156 13.08 1.60 -20.48
N SER A 157 13.70 2.72 -20.83
CA SER A 157 15.15 2.92 -20.76
C SER A 157 15.60 3.46 -19.38
N SER A 158 14.77 4.28 -18.74
CA SER A 158 15.04 4.88 -17.42
C SER A 158 15.02 3.86 -16.29
N ARG A 159 16.00 3.94 -15.38
CA ARG A 159 16.08 3.12 -14.17
C ARG A 159 14.87 3.32 -13.26
N ILE A 160 14.44 4.57 -13.05
CA ILE A 160 13.27 4.90 -12.22
C ILE A 160 12.02 4.26 -12.81
N ALA A 161 11.83 4.41 -14.12
CA ALA A 161 10.69 3.83 -14.82
C ALA A 161 10.65 2.29 -14.72
N LYS A 162 11.80 1.62 -14.85
CA LYS A 162 11.89 0.17 -14.67
C LYS A 162 11.54 -0.27 -13.25
N LEU A 163 12.03 0.45 -12.24
CA LEU A 163 11.80 0.12 -10.84
C LEU A 163 10.34 0.32 -10.44
N VAL A 164 9.76 1.47 -10.78
CA VAL A 164 8.34 1.75 -10.51
C VAL A 164 7.45 0.75 -11.25
N ALA A 165 7.71 0.49 -12.54
CA ALA A 165 6.94 -0.50 -13.29
C ALA A 165 7.06 -1.92 -12.71
N GLU A 166 8.24 -2.30 -12.20
CA GLU A 166 8.42 -3.58 -11.50
C GLU A 166 7.58 -3.62 -10.22
N VAL A 167 7.68 -2.60 -9.37
CA VAL A 167 6.91 -2.55 -8.11
C VAL A 167 5.41 -2.58 -8.38
N GLU A 168 4.91 -1.78 -9.32
CA GLU A 168 3.48 -1.77 -9.66
C GLU A 168 2.98 -3.12 -10.21
N ALA A 169 3.81 -3.82 -10.98
CA ALA A 169 3.49 -5.17 -11.44
C ALA A 169 3.46 -6.17 -10.27
N GLN A 170 4.37 -6.07 -9.31
CA GLN A 170 4.37 -6.91 -8.11
C GLN A 170 3.19 -6.60 -7.17
N ARG A 171 2.80 -5.32 -7.05
CA ARG A 171 1.60 -4.88 -6.31
C ARG A 171 0.32 -5.42 -6.94
N LEU A 172 0.21 -5.43 -8.27
CA LEU A 172 -0.87 -6.12 -8.99
C LEU A 172 -0.91 -7.62 -8.66
N ALA A 173 0.25 -8.28 -8.65
CA ALA A 173 0.35 -9.68 -8.28
C ALA A 173 -0.09 -9.92 -6.82
N TRP A 174 0.30 -9.06 -5.88
CA TRP A 174 -0.18 -9.12 -4.50
C TRP A 174 -1.70 -9.03 -4.43
N ARG A 175 -2.30 -8.02 -5.09
CA ARG A 175 -3.76 -7.83 -5.12
C ARG A 175 -4.48 -9.08 -5.64
N HIS A 176 -4.02 -9.66 -6.74
CA HIS A 176 -4.61 -10.88 -7.30
C HIS A 176 -4.51 -12.07 -6.35
N ASN A 177 -3.32 -12.30 -5.79
CA ASN A 177 -3.09 -13.44 -4.92
C ASN A 177 -3.82 -13.29 -3.58
N HIS A 178 -3.88 -12.07 -3.01
CA HIS A 178 -4.64 -11.80 -1.78
C HIS A 178 -6.15 -11.94 -1.99
N GLU A 179 -6.70 -11.41 -3.08
CA GLU A 179 -8.12 -11.62 -3.42
C GLU A 179 -8.44 -13.11 -3.54
N PHE A 180 -7.56 -13.87 -4.20
CA PHE A 180 -7.74 -15.31 -4.37
C PHE A 180 -7.57 -16.11 -3.06
N MET A 181 -6.61 -15.72 -2.20
CA MET A 181 -6.50 -16.28 -0.85
C MET A 181 -7.75 -15.96 -0.03
N SER A 182 -8.26 -14.74 -0.11
CA SER A 182 -9.48 -14.36 0.60
C SER A 182 -10.68 -15.19 0.12
N TRP A 183 -10.77 -15.42 -1.18
CA TRP A 183 -11.82 -16.26 -1.78
C TRP A 183 -11.71 -17.74 -1.38
N LEU A 184 -10.51 -18.34 -1.40
CA LEU A 184 -10.31 -19.76 -1.02
C LEU A 184 -10.31 -20.00 0.49
N GLY A 185 -9.76 -19.07 1.26
CA GLY A 185 -9.50 -19.24 2.69
C GLY A 185 -10.71 -18.92 3.57
N PHE A 186 -11.50 -17.92 3.20
CA PHE A 186 -12.56 -17.40 4.06
C PHE A 186 -14.00 -17.66 3.58
N ARG A 187 -14.21 -18.19 2.36
CA ARG A 187 -15.50 -18.78 1.98
C ARG A 187 -15.68 -20.16 2.60
N ARG A 188 -15.90 -20.17 3.92
CA ARG A 188 -16.01 -21.42 4.68
C ARG A 188 -17.26 -22.22 4.33
N ASP A 189 -18.22 -21.48 3.81
CA ASP A 189 -19.63 -21.74 3.64
C ASP A 189 -20.00 -22.07 2.18
N ASP A 190 -19.07 -22.01 1.22
CA ASP A 190 -19.31 -22.48 -0.16
C ASP A 190 -19.15 -24.01 -0.22
N PRO A 191 -20.23 -24.79 -0.42
CA PRO A 191 -20.17 -26.25 -0.41
C PRO A 191 -19.36 -26.83 -1.58
N ARG A 192 -19.07 -26.03 -2.62
CA ARG A 192 -18.18 -26.44 -3.72
C ARG A 192 -16.70 -26.48 -3.30
N TYR A 193 -16.36 -25.84 -2.18
CA TYR A 193 -15.00 -25.71 -1.68
C TYR A 193 -14.91 -26.09 -0.18
N PRO A 194 -15.07 -27.39 0.14
CA PRO A 194 -15.01 -27.86 1.52
C PRO A 194 -13.64 -27.62 2.15
N ALA A 195 -13.62 -27.45 3.48
CA ALA A 195 -12.41 -27.13 4.23
C ALA A 195 -11.27 -28.15 4.02
N SER A 196 -11.61 -29.43 3.81
CA SER A 196 -10.65 -30.53 3.59
C SER A 196 -9.72 -30.30 2.39
N ASP A 197 -10.20 -29.62 1.35
CA ASP A 197 -9.49 -29.53 0.06
C ASP A 197 -8.77 -28.19 -0.09
N ARG A 198 -8.96 -27.25 0.84
CA ARG A 198 -8.43 -25.88 0.73
C ARG A 198 -6.92 -25.85 0.64
N ARG A 199 -6.25 -26.62 1.51
CA ARG A 199 -4.78 -26.72 1.50
C ARG A 199 -4.27 -27.21 0.15
N ALA A 200 -4.82 -28.32 -0.36
CA ALA A 200 -4.41 -28.89 -1.64
C ALA A 200 -4.64 -27.90 -2.80
N ARG A 201 -5.71 -27.10 -2.75
CA ARG A 201 -5.97 -26.04 -3.74
C ARG A 201 -4.96 -24.90 -3.62
N LEU A 202 -4.71 -24.37 -2.42
CA LEU A 202 -3.71 -23.31 -2.20
C LEU A 202 -2.33 -23.74 -2.72
N GLU A 203 -1.95 -25.00 -2.48
CA GLU A 203 -0.73 -25.63 -2.99
C GLU A 203 -0.75 -25.75 -4.53
N ALA A 204 -1.85 -26.23 -5.12
CA ALA A 204 -1.98 -26.37 -6.58
C ALA A 204 -1.88 -25.02 -7.32
N PHE A 205 -2.43 -23.95 -6.74
CA PHE A 205 -2.35 -22.60 -7.30
C PHE A 205 -1.00 -21.89 -7.01
N LYS A 206 -0.13 -22.49 -6.17
CA LYS A 206 1.18 -21.97 -5.80
C LYS A 206 1.13 -20.53 -5.25
N ILE A 207 0.05 -20.20 -4.52
CA ILE A 207 -0.19 -18.82 -4.07
C ILE A 207 0.89 -18.37 -3.10
N VAL A 208 1.26 -19.27 -2.17
CA VAL A 208 2.32 -19.01 -1.19
C VAL A 208 3.64 -18.71 -1.91
N ASP A 209 4.05 -19.55 -2.86
CA ASP A 209 5.29 -19.35 -3.62
C ASP A 209 5.28 -18.02 -4.39
N ARG A 210 4.16 -17.67 -5.02
CA ARG A 210 4.00 -16.42 -5.77
C ARG A 210 4.08 -15.19 -4.87
N LEU A 211 3.40 -15.22 -3.73
CA LEU A 211 3.43 -14.13 -2.74
C LEU A 211 4.85 -13.98 -2.16
N LEU A 212 5.50 -15.08 -1.78
CA LEU A 212 6.87 -15.06 -1.28
C LEU A 212 7.85 -14.51 -2.33
N LYS A 213 7.70 -14.92 -3.59
CA LYS A 213 8.54 -14.39 -4.68
C LYS A 213 8.35 -12.90 -4.86
N SER A 214 7.10 -12.42 -4.87
CA SER A 214 6.81 -11.00 -4.99
C SER A 214 7.35 -10.20 -3.79
N ARG A 215 7.20 -10.71 -2.56
CA ARG A 215 7.77 -10.13 -1.34
C ARG A 215 9.29 -10.05 -1.37
N GLU A 216 9.96 -11.10 -1.84
CA GLU A 216 11.42 -11.12 -2.00
C GLU A 216 11.87 -10.01 -2.97
N VAL A 217 11.19 -9.90 -4.11
CA VAL A 217 11.49 -8.87 -5.12
C VAL A 217 11.26 -7.47 -4.55
N VAL A 218 10.06 -7.17 -4.05
CA VAL A 218 9.74 -5.81 -3.57
C VAL A 218 10.52 -5.47 -2.30
N GLY A 219 10.70 -6.42 -1.38
CA GLY A 219 11.53 -6.23 -0.19
C GLY A 219 12.99 -5.96 -0.53
N GLY A 220 13.54 -6.66 -1.52
CA GLY A 220 14.88 -6.39 -2.03
C GLY A 220 15.01 -5.03 -2.74
N LEU A 221 13.92 -4.54 -3.34
CA LEU A 221 13.89 -3.23 -3.99
C LEU A 221 13.68 -2.09 -2.99
N LEU A 222 12.69 -2.17 -2.10
CA LEU A 222 12.23 -1.05 -1.28
C LEU A 222 12.64 -1.14 0.19
N GLY A 223 13.23 -2.25 0.61
CA GLY A 223 13.36 -2.58 2.03
C GLY A 223 12.10 -3.28 2.56
N HIS A 224 12.30 -4.19 3.52
CA HIS A 224 11.24 -5.04 4.06
C HIS A 224 10.09 -4.25 4.70
N PRO A 225 10.34 -3.19 5.51
CA PRO A 225 9.26 -2.44 6.14
C PRO A 225 8.30 -1.75 5.16
N LEU A 226 8.83 -1.13 4.09
CA LEU A 226 7.99 -0.44 3.11
C LEU A 226 7.22 -1.45 2.25
N ALA A 227 7.85 -2.58 1.89
CA ALA A 227 7.17 -3.66 1.17
C ALA A 227 5.98 -4.20 1.96
N ILE A 228 6.13 -4.44 3.28
CA ILE A 228 5.04 -4.87 4.15
C ILE A 228 3.93 -3.82 4.18
N ALA A 229 4.25 -2.55 4.41
CA ALA A 229 3.24 -1.50 4.52
C ALA A 229 2.40 -1.38 3.23
N LEU A 230 3.06 -1.45 2.07
CA LEU A 230 2.41 -1.42 0.76
C LEU A 230 1.57 -2.67 0.47
N GLU A 231 2.08 -3.87 0.78
CA GLU A 231 1.32 -5.11 0.58
C GLU A 231 0.08 -5.16 1.49
N SER A 232 0.24 -4.77 2.76
CA SER A 232 -0.84 -4.63 3.72
C SER A 232 -1.90 -3.64 3.24
N HIS A 233 -1.49 -2.50 2.69
CA HIS A 233 -2.38 -1.53 2.05
C HIS A 233 -3.11 -2.13 0.84
N ASP A 234 -2.39 -2.80 -0.05
CA ASP A 234 -2.97 -3.37 -1.26
C ASP A 234 -4.00 -4.46 -0.95
N ARG A 235 -3.79 -5.23 0.13
CA ARG A 235 -4.78 -6.17 0.66
C ARG A 235 -6.03 -5.45 1.19
N PHE A 236 -5.86 -4.30 1.83
CA PHE A 236 -6.97 -3.51 2.37
C PHE A 236 -7.84 -2.89 1.27
N MET A 237 -7.22 -2.36 0.21
CA MET A 237 -7.90 -1.67 -0.89
C MET A 237 -8.60 -2.59 -1.89
N LEU A 238 -8.68 -3.89 -1.64
CA LEU A 238 -9.39 -4.84 -2.50
C LEU A 238 -10.91 -4.68 -2.35
N SER A 239 -11.59 -4.28 -3.43
CA SER A 239 -13.05 -4.12 -3.44
C SER A 239 -13.80 -5.44 -3.18
N ASN A 240 -13.28 -6.55 -3.68
CA ASN A 240 -13.90 -7.88 -3.59
C ASN A 240 -13.26 -8.80 -2.52
N ARG A 241 -12.51 -8.24 -1.55
CA ARG A 241 -11.98 -9.09 -0.47
C ARG A 241 -13.12 -9.65 0.37
N TRP A 242 -12.95 -10.89 0.79
CA TRP A 242 -13.82 -11.46 1.81
C TRP A 242 -13.55 -10.77 3.15
N ARG A 243 -14.60 -10.18 3.73
CA ARG A 243 -14.52 -9.52 5.02
C ARG A 243 -14.87 -10.53 6.12
N LEU A 244 -14.15 -10.45 7.23
CA LEU A 244 -14.47 -11.23 8.41
C LEU A 244 -15.76 -10.68 9.02
N ASP A 245 -16.77 -11.52 9.15
CA ASP A 245 -18.04 -11.14 9.79
C ASP A 245 -17.85 -11.03 11.31
N PRO A 246 -18.01 -9.84 11.92
CA PRO A 246 -17.85 -9.66 13.35
C PRO A 246 -18.90 -10.41 14.18
N ALA A 247 -20.03 -10.81 13.58
CA ALA A 247 -21.07 -11.60 14.25
C ALA A 247 -20.72 -13.08 14.36
N VAL A 248 -19.70 -13.56 13.63
CA VAL A 248 -19.22 -14.95 13.67
C VAL A 248 -18.03 -15.03 14.65
N PRO A 249 -18.17 -15.72 15.80
CA PRO A 249 -17.12 -15.75 16.83
C PRO A 249 -15.74 -16.21 16.33
N GLU A 250 -15.70 -17.18 15.41
CA GLU A 250 -14.47 -17.69 14.83
C GLU A 250 -13.73 -16.61 14.02
N HIS A 251 -14.47 -15.79 13.27
CA HIS A 251 -13.91 -14.67 12.50
C HIS A 251 -13.37 -13.56 13.41
N ALA A 252 -14.05 -13.31 14.54
CA ALA A 252 -13.57 -12.35 15.54
C ALA A 252 -12.18 -12.76 16.07
N VAL A 253 -12.01 -14.02 16.48
CA VAL A 253 -10.71 -14.51 16.98
C VAL A 253 -9.60 -14.40 15.93
N GLU A 254 -9.90 -14.70 14.66
CA GLU A 254 -8.92 -14.64 13.57
C GLU A 254 -8.38 -13.23 13.32
N SER A 255 -9.23 -12.21 13.43
CA SER A 255 -8.81 -10.81 13.24
C SER A 255 -7.77 -10.33 14.27
N TYR A 256 -7.77 -10.92 15.48
CA TYR A 256 -6.82 -10.58 16.54
C TYR A 256 -5.56 -11.46 16.49
N ILE A 257 -5.70 -12.75 16.24
CA ILE A 257 -4.57 -13.69 16.29
C ILE A 257 -3.65 -13.52 15.08
N TRP A 258 -4.21 -13.32 13.88
CA TRP A 258 -3.43 -13.35 12.65
C TRP A 258 -2.29 -12.31 12.61
N PRO A 259 -2.52 -11.02 12.96
CA PRO A 259 -1.44 -10.04 13.05
C PRO A 259 -0.39 -10.41 14.10
N LEU A 260 -0.79 -10.94 15.26
CA LEU A 260 0.13 -11.31 16.35
C LEU A 260 1.06 -12.47 15.99
N LEU A 261 0.59 -13.43 15.20
CA LEU A 261 1.40 -14.57 14.76
C LEU A 261 2.42 -14.23 13.66
N SER A 262 2.35 -13.03 13.09
CA SER A 262 3.16 -12.65 11.92
C SER A 262 4.49 -11.97 12.24
N TYR A 263 4.87 -11.89 13.53
CA TYR A 263 6.10 -11.23 14.04
C TYR A 263 6.34 -9.83 13.43
N GLN A 264 5.25 -9.09 13.19
CA GLN A 264 5.31 -7.75 12.62
C GLN A 264 5.59 -6.71 13.70
N ARG A 265 6.11 -5.55 13.29
CA ARG A 265 6.32 -4.42 14.20
C ARG A 265 4.97 -3.89 14.71
N ALA A 266 4.97 -3.28 15.90
CA ALA A 266 3.74 -2.86 16.58
C ALA A 266 2.86 -1.95 15.73
N GLU A 267 3.45 -1.02 14.96
CA GLU A 267 2.71 -0.12 14.08
C GLU A 267 1.98 -0.86 12.95
N VAL A 268 2.55 -1.95 12.44
CA VAL A 268 1.91 -2.79 11.41
C VAL A 268 0.72 -3.52 12.03
N VAL A 269 0.89 -4.09 13.22
CA VAL A 269 -0.16 -4.82 13.94
C VAL A 269 -1.34 -3.91 14.26
N LEU A 270 -1.07 -2.71 14.80
CA LEU A 270 -2.10 -1.72 15.11
C LEU A 270 -2.88 -1.29 13.87
N MET A 271 -2.19 -1.07 12.75
CA MET A 271 -2.83 -0.72 11.48
C MET A 271 -3.76 -1.84 10.99
N GLU A 272 -3.33 -3.09 11.05
CA GLU A 272 -4.16 -4.24 10.62
C GLU A 272 -5.40 -4.42 11.51
N LEU A 273 -5.26 -4.24 12.83
CA LEU A 273 -6.41 -4.26 13.75
C LEU A 273 -7.39 -3.12 13.45
N ALA A 274 -6.89 -1.91 13.21
CA ALA A 274 -7.73 -0.77 12.84
C ALA A 274 -8.50 -1.03 11.53
N ARG A 275 -7.84 -1.64 10.54
CA ARG A 275 -8.46 -2.04 9.26
C ARG A 275 -9.58 -3.05 9.44
N TYR A 276 -9.39 -4.09 10.26
CA TYR A 276 -10.45 -5.05 10.56
C TYR A 276 -11.63 -4.39 11.28
N HIS A 277 -11.36 -3.48 12.22
CA HIS A 277 -12.40 -2.74 12.91
C HIS A 277 -13.21 -1.86 11.94
N TYR A 278 -12.53 -1.18 11.02
CA TYR A 278 -13.18 -0.40 9.98
C TYR A 278 -14.10 -1.25 9.08
N ASP A 279 -13.64 -2.44 8.66
CA ASP A 279 -14.47 -3.37 7.88
C ASP A 279 -15.72 -3.84 8.64
N ALA A 280 -15.58 -4.12 9.93
CA ALA A 280 -16.68 -4.51 10.81
C ALA A 280 -17.72 -3.39 10.96
N LEU A 281 -17.28 -2.14 11.07
CA LEU A 281 -18.17 -0.97 11.12
C LEU A 281 -18.95 -0.79 9.82
N ILE A 282 -18.33 -1.01 8.66
CA ILE A 282 -19.05 -0.98 7.38
C ILE A 282 -20.11 -2.09 7.34
N ALA A 283 -19.76 -3.31 7.77
CA ALA A 283 -20.71 -4.42 7.80
C ALA A 283 -21.89 -4.17 8.76
N ALA A 284 -21.65 -3.48 9.88
CA ALA A 284 -22.67 -3.08 10.84
C ALA A 284 -23.56 -1.91 10.36
N GLY A 285 -23.26 -1.30 9.20
CA GLY A 285 -24.08 -0.23 8.63
C GLY A 285 -24.05 1.08 9.43
N VAL A 286 -22.95 1.38 10.12
CA VAL A 286 -22.83 2.61 10.92
C VAL A 286 -22.90 3.86 10.04
N ASP A 287 -23.26 4.99 10.65
CA ASP A 287 -23.48 6.24 9.95
C ASP A 287 -22.21 6.78 9.27
N GLN A 288 -22.38 7.69 8.32
CA GLN A 288 -21.29 8.24 7.51
C GLN A 288 -20.26 9.03 8.35
N SER A 289 -20.69 9.71 9.42
CA SER A 289 -19.79 10.51 10.25
C SER A 289 -18.84 9.62 11.06
N THR A 290 -19.37 8.54 11.66
CA THR A 290 -18.59 7.53 12.36
C THR A 290 -17.60 6.84 11.40
N ARG A 291 -18.05 6.49 10.18
CA ARG A 291 -17.15 5.92 9.16
C ARG A 291 -16.04 6.89 8.75
N ALA A 292 -16.36 8.16 8.53
CA ALA A 292 -15.37 9.17 8.15
C ALA A 292 -14.32 9.38 9.24
N GLN A 293 -14.75 9.47 10.51
CA GLN A 293 -13.84 9.60 11.65
C GLN A 293 -12.86 8.41 11.71
N LYS A 294 -13.38 7.17 11.66
CA LYS A 294 -12.53 5.97 11.71
C LYS A 294 -11.63 5.81 10.50
N HIS A 295 -12.07 6.29 9.34
CA HIS A 295 -11.22 6.36 8.16
C HIS A 295 -10.04 7.32 8.36
N GLY A 296 -10.29 8.48 8.98
CA GLY A 296 -9.24 9.45 9.33
C GLY A 296 -8.19 8.88 10.29
N GLU A 297 -8.63 8.25 11.39
CA GLU A 297 -7.73 7.58 12.35
C GLU A 297 -6.87 6.51 11.67
N LEU A 298 -7.46 5.75 10.75
CA LEU A 298 -6.77 4.71 9.98
C LEU A 298 -5.74 5.32 9.01
N LEU A 299 -6.07 6.44 8.38
CA LEU A 299 -5.16 7.17 7.49
C LEU A 299 -3.95 7.73 8.27
N GLU A 300 -4.16 8.28 9.47
CA GLU A 300 -3.09 8.74 10.37
C GLU A 300 -2.13 7.60 10.75
N LEU A 301 -2.67 6.45 11.17
CA LEU A 301 -1.88 5.25 11.48
C LEU A 301 -1.09 4.78 10.27
N PHE A 302 -1.68 4.82 9.09
CA PHE A 302 -1.01 4.42 7.86
C PHE A 302 0.13 5.36 7.47
N VAL A 303 -0.08 6.66 7.56
CA VAL A 303 0.95 7.67 7.33
C VAL A 303 2.13 7.47 8.28
N LEU A 304 1.85 7.21 9.56
CA LEU A 304 2.90 6.91 10.55
C LEU A 304 3.67 5.63 10.20
N GLN A 305 2.97 4.56 9.80
CA GLN A 305 3.58 3.31 9.37
C GLN A 305 4.51 3.53 8.16
N LEU A 306 4.04 4.25 7.14
CA LEU A 306 4.81 4.57 5.94
C LEU A 306 6.02 5.44 6.25
N ALA A 307 5.87 6.47 7.09
CA ALA A 307 6.97 7.31 7.51
C ALA A 307 8.08 6.52 8.21
N ASN A 308 7.73 5.64 9.16
CA ASN A 308 8.68 4.77 9.83
C ASN A 308 9.33 3.78 8.86
N ALA A 309 8.58 3.27 7.88
CA ALA A 309 9.09 2.37 6.86
C ALA A 309 10.11 3.06 5.92
N LEU A 310 9.88 4.33 5.58
CA LEU A 310 10.76 5.12 4.70
C LEU A 310 12.18 5.30 5.24
N GLU A 311 12.41 5.12 6.54
CA GLU A 311 13.76 5.18 7.12
C GLU A 311 14.64 3.98 6.77
N HIS A 312 14.01 2.87 6.38
CA HIS A 312 14.66 1.59 6.16
C HIS A 312 14.84 1.31 4.66
N VAL A 313 14.55 2.29 3.81
CA VAL A 313 14.67 2.16 2.36
C VAL A 313 16.14 2.32 1.94
N PRO A 314 16.61 1.60 0.91
CA PRO A 314 17.93 1.82 0.34
C PRO A 314 18.16 3.29 -0.04
N GLU A 315 19.34 3.84 0.30
CA GLU A 315 19.63 5.28 0.18
C GLU A 315 19.36 5.87 -1.21
N ASN A 316 19.55 5.07 -2.26
CA ASN A 316 19.37 5.48 -3.66
C ASN A 316 17.90 5.55 -4.13
N LEU A 317 16.93 5.40 -3.23
CA LEU A 317 15.49 5.37 -3.53
C LEU A 317 14.67 6.42 -2.76
N GLY A 318 15.24 7.00 -1.70
CA GLY A 318 14.57 7.96 -0.82
C GLY A 318 14.67 9.41 -1.27
N THR A 319 15.53 9.73 -2.24
CA THR A 319 15.69 11.07 -2.78
C THR A 319 15.26 11.11 -4.25
N GLY A 320 14.41 12.08 -4.60
CA GLY A 320 14.21 12.46 -6.00
C GLY A 320 15.54 12.90 -6.61
N VAL A 321 15.71 12.72 -7.91
CA VAL A 321 16.95 13.16 -8.56
C VAL A 321 17.00 14.69 -8.52
N LEU A 322 18.13 15.19 -8.03
CA LEU A 322 18.63 16.58 -8.11
C LEU A 322 18.56 17.14 -9.53
#